data_AF-A0A8T6SI33-F1
#
_entry.id   AF-A0A8T6SI33-F1
#
_cell.length_a   1.000
_cell.length_b   1.000
_cell.length_c   1.000
_cell.angle_alpha   90.00
_cell.angle_beta   90.00
_cell.angle_gamma   90.00
#
_symmetry.space_group_name_H-M   'P 1'
#
loop_
_entity.id
_entity.type
_entity.pdbx_description
1 polymer ?
#
loop_
_entity_poly.entity_id
_entity_poly.type
_entity_poly.pdbx_seq_one_letter_code
_entity_poly.pdbx_strand_id
1 'polypeptide(L)'
;ELVVLFTAVEEGDDDDVAKKAVVEIQNFLNNLNVNRVLIYPYAHLSGKLAEAKRALEIIKVMEAYSRGAGLETYRAPFGWNKQFTISIKGHPLAEQLRVILPLGAEEEKEEKVSEAVQAEEKLESSWYILQPDGEMLSAEEYDFEGHENLRKFAKYEFSKVRASRQMPPHVPLMKRLEIADYEPGSDPGHIRWYPKGRLIKSLLEEYVTSKVKEYGAMEVETPIMYDFQHPSLAEYLNRFPARQYVVESEDKELFLRFSACFGQFLMVHDAHFSYKNMPLKVYE
;
A
#
# COMPACT_ATOMS: atom_id res chain seq x y z
N GLU A 1 19.09 -25.67 13.04
CA GLU A 1 18.51 -24.50 12.36
C GLU A 1 19.40 -23.31 12.61
N LEU A 2 19.45 -22.38 11.66
CA LEU A 2 20.34 -21.23 11.63
C LEU A 2 19.50 -20.07 11.08
N VAL A 3 19.55 -18.91 11.74
CA VAL A 3 19.02 -17.67 11.17
C VAL A 3 20.14 -16.98 10.40
N VAL A 4 19.87 -16.63 9.15
CA VAL A 4 20.78 -15.83 8.32
C VAL A 4 20.32 -14.38 8.40
N LEU A 5 21.18 -13.51 8.90
CA LEU A 5 20.94 -12.08 8.97
C LEU A 5 21.59 -11.42 7.76
N PHE A 6 20.79 -11.06 6.77
CA PHE A 6 21.25 -10.15 5.74
C PHE A 6 21.30 -8.74 6.32
N THR A 7 22.51 -8.19 6.43
CA THR A 7 22.75 -6.94 7.17
C THR A 7 23.32 -5.88 6.23
N ALA A 8 22.58 -4.79 6.05
CA ALA A 8 23.10 -3.52 5.56
C ALA A 8 23.36 -2.58 6.75
N VAL A 9 24.38 -1.73 6.63
CA VAL A 9 24.72 -0.71 7.61
C VAL A 9 24.62 0.63 6.90
N GLU A 10 23.87 1.56 7.47
CA GLU A 10 23.53 2.86 6.89
C GLU A 10 24.38 3.99 7.45
N GLU A 11 24.43 5.11 6.72
CA GLU A 11 25.09 6.32 7.20
C GLU A 11 24.49 6.77 8.53
N GLY A 12 25.34 6.98 9.55
CA GLY A 12 24.90 7.34 10.90
C GLY A 12 24.78 6.17 11.88
N ASP A 13 24.88 4.92 11.42
CA ASP A 13 24.85 3.76 12.31
C ASP A 13 26.05 3.72 13.27
N ASP A 14 25.73 3.41 14.53
CA ASP A 14 26.69 3.35 15.62
C ASP A 14 26.70 2.02 16.38
N ASP A 15 27.62 1.92 17.34
CA ASP A 15 27.81 0.73 18.15
C ASP A 15 26.59 0.42 19.02
N ASP A 16 25.74 1.41 19.30
CA ASP A 16 24.51 1.22 20.07
C ASP A 16 23.37 0.69 19.19
N VAL A 17 23.28 1.12 17.93
CA VAL A 17 22.43 0.50 16.89
C VAL A 17 22.81 -0.98 16.74
N ALA A 18 24.11 -1.29 16.64
CA ALA A 18 24.60 -2.66 16.56
C ALA A 18 24.13 -3.54 17.75
N LYS A 19 24.25 -3.02 18.99
CA LYS A 19 23.82 -3.74 20.19
C LYS A 19 22.31 -3.94 20.23
N LYS A 20 21.53 -2.91 19.89
CA LYS A 20 20.06 -3.00 19.81
C LYS A 20 19.62 -4.06 18.81
N ALA A 21 20.23 -4.05 17.61
CA ALA A 21 19.93 -5.04 16.58
C ALA A 21 20.12 -6.46 17.13
N VAL A 22 21.24 -6.72 17.82
CA VAL A 22 21.51 -8.03 18.42
C VAL A 22 20.51 -8.40 19.52
N VAL A 23 20.10 -7.46 20.37
CA VAL A 23 19.06 -7.72 21.41
C VAL A 23 17.74 -8.15 20.75
N GLU A 24 17.34 -7.49 19.68
CA GLU A 24 16.11 -7.85 18.97
C GLU A 24 16.21 -9.20 18.26
N ILE A 25 17.36 -9.47 17.63
CA ILE A 25 17.68 -10.78 17.04
C ILE A 25 17.61 -11.88 18.11
N GLN A 26 18.13 -11.62 19.31
CA GLN A 26 18.10 -12.57 20.41
C GLN A 26 16.66 -12.89 20.84
N ASN A 27 15.79 -11.87 20.94
CA ASN A 27 14.37 -12.07 21.23
C ASN A 27 13.67 -12.91 20.15
N PHE A 28 13.98 -12.66 18.88
CA PHE A 28 13.44 -13.43 17.76
C PHE A 28 13.92 -14.89 17.78
N LEU A 29 15.21 -15.11 18.02
CA LEU A 29 15.81 -16.43 18.15
C LEU A 29 15.20 -17.24 19.30
N ASN A 30 14.91 -16.60 20.43
CA ASN A 30 14.22 -17.21 21.58
C ASN A 30 12.81 -17.68 21.19
N ASN A 31 12.04 -16.89 20.43
CA ASN A 31 10.70 -17.29 19.97
C ASN A 31 10.74 -18.52 19.06
N LEU A 32 11.83 -18.70 18.30
CA LEU A 32 12.02 -19.84 17.41
C LEU A 32 12.71 -21.04 18.10
N ASN A 33 13.15 -20.90 19.35
CA ASN A 33 14.02 -21.86 20.04
C ASN A 33 15.29 -22.22 19.22
N VAL A 34 15.92 -21.22 18.59
CA VAL A 34 17.15 -21.36 17.80
C VAL A 34 18.27 -20.55 18.44
N ASN A 35 19.51 -21.07 18.46
CA ASN A 35 20.67 -20.37 19.05
C ASN A 35 21.77 -19.98 18.05
N ARG A 36 21.63 -20.39 16.79
CA ARG A 36 22.64 -20.18 15.75
C ARG A 36 22.28 -19.01 14.85
N VAL A 37 23.25 -18.13 14.63
CA VAL A 37 23.07 -16.97 13.75
C VAL A 37 24.28 -16.77 12.84
N LEU A 38 24.02 -16.44 11.57
CA LEU A 38 25.03 -16.05 10.59
C LEU A 38 24.79 -14.59 10.20
N ILE A 39 25.70 -13.70 10.59
CA ILE A 39 25.72 -12.31 10.13
C ILE A 39 26.33 -12.28 8.73
N TYR A 40 25.49 -11.93 7.76
CA TYR A 40 25.83 -11.90 6.35
C TYR A 40 25.79 -10.43 5.86
N PRO A 41 26.94 -9.79 5.60
CA PRO A 41 26.98 -8.44 5.06
C PRO A 41 26.34 -8.40 3.67
N TYR A 42 25.27 -7.61 3.50
CA TYR A 42 24.48 -7.51 2.28
C TYR A 42 24.04 -6.06 2.02
N ALA A 43 24.88 -5.32 1.30
CA ALA A 43 24.67 -3.90 1.02
C ALA A 43 23.46 -3.59 0.13
N HIS A 44 22.88 -4.59 -0.54
CA HIS A 44 21.75 -4.37 -1.47
C HIS A 44 20.40 -4.14 -0.79
N LEU A 45 20.35 -4.11 0.55
CA LEU A 45 19.12 -3.81 1.30
C LEU A 45 18.87 -2.32 1.52
N SER A 46 19.83 -1.44 1.23
CA SER A 46 19.72 0.00 1.48
C SER A 46 20.34 0.84 0.37
N GLY A 47 19.78 2.03 0.16
CA GLY A 47 20.32 3.09 -0.70
C GLY A 47 21.21 4.10 0.01
N LYS A 48 21.24 4.13 1.36
CA LYS A 48 21.95 5.12 2.20
C LYS A 48 23.11 4.46 2.98
N LEU A 49 24.04 3.82 2.26
CA LEU A 49 25.06 2.94 2.87
C LEU A 49 26.17 3.68 3.60
N ALA A 50 26.56 3.19 4.77
CA ALA A 50 27.77 3.63 5.46
C ALA A 50 29.05 3.35 4.65
N GLU A 51 30.10 4.12 4.94
CA GLU A 51 31.44 3.81 4.43
C GLU A 51 31.87 2.39 4.80
N ALA A 52 32.51 1.67 3.86
CA ALA A 52 32.87 0.26 4.00
C ALA A 52 33.66 -0.07 5.28
N LYS A 53 34.55 0.85 5.71
CA LYS A 53 35.31 0.69 6.95
C LYS A 53 34.40 0.73 8.18
N ARG A 54 33.49 1.71 8.24
CA ARG A 54 32.54 1.86 9.33
C ARG A 54 31.56 0.68 9.37
N ALA A 55 31.01 0.29 8.23
CA ALA A 55 30.13 -0.88 8.12
C ALA A 55 30.80 -2.16 8.66
N LEU A 56 32.07 -2.38 8.33
CA LEU A 56 32.83 -3.53 8.83
C LEU A 56 33.05 -3.47 10.35
N GLU A 57 33.30 -2.28 10.92
CA GLU A 57 33.43 -2.08 12.36
C GLU A 57 32.12 -2.43 13.08
N ILE A 58 30.99 -1.89 12.62
CA ILE A 58 29.65 -2.17 13.16
C ILE A 58 29.33 -3.66 13.12
N ILE A 59 29.58 -4.33 11.99
CA ILE A 59 29.33 -5.77 11.87
C ILE A 59 30.21 -6.59 12.82
N LYS A 60 31.46 -6.16 13.08
CA LYS A 60 32.32 -6.80 14.08
C LYS A 60 31.80 -6.58 15.51
N VAL A 61 31.25 -5.41 15.79
CA VAL A 61 30.59 -5.13 17.08
C VAL A 61 29.38 -6.04 17.26
N MET A 62 28.53 -6.19 16.24
CA MET A 62 27.42 -7.14 16.27
C MET A 62 27.91 -8.56 16.56
N GLU A 63 28.96 -9.03 15.86
CA GLU A 63 29.54 -10.36 16.06
C GLU A 63 30.04 -10.57 17.51
N ALA A 64 30.80 -9.62 18.04
CA ALA A 64 31.35 -9.68 19.40
C ALA A 64 30.24 -9.66 20.46
N TYR A 65 29.26 -8.78 20.31
CA TYR A 65 28.16 -8.64 21.25
C TYR A 65 27.23 -9.85 21.22
N SER A 66 26.95 -10.42 20.04
CA SER A 66 26.15 -11.65 19.89
C SER A 66 26.80 -12.84 20.58
N ARG A 67 28.14 -12.98 20.43
CA ARG A 67 28.90 -14.01 21.17
C ARG A 67 28.88 -13.79 22.67
N GLY A 68 29.03 -12.53 23.12
CA GLY A 68 28.94 -12.17 24.54
C GLY A 68 27.57 -12.47 25.14
N ALA A 69 26.50 -12.40 24.35
CA ALA A 69 25.14 -12.73 24.73
C ALA A 69 24.83 -14.25 24.70
N GLY A 70 25.81 -15.11 24.37
CA GLY A 70 25.66 -16.57 24.37
C GLY A 70 25.16 -17.18 23.05
N LEU A 71 25.03 -16.39 21.98
CA LEU A 71 24.60 -16.88 20.66
C LEU A 71 25.77 -17.54 19.91
N GLU A 72 25.50 -18.68 19.27
CA GLU A 72 26.46 -19.33 18.38
C GLU A 72 26.53 -18.55 17.06
N THR A 73 27.47 -17.60 17.00
CA THR A 73 27.53 -16.55 15.97
C THR A 73 28.65 -16.77 14.97
N TYR A 74 28.27 -16.76 13.70
CA TYR A 74 29.16 -16.79 12.54
C TYR A 74 29.06 -15.47 11.76
N ARG A 75 30.13 -15.06 11.07
CA ARG A 75 30.15 -13.89 10.19
C ARG A 75 30.72 -14.27 8.83
N ALA A 76 30.03 -13.87 7.76
CA ALA A 76 30.54 -14.05 6.41
C ALA A 76 31.60 -12.97 6.05
N PRO A 77 32.57 -13.25 5.17
CA PRO A 77 33.60 -12.27 4.77
C PRO A 77 33.00 -10.97 4.22
N PHE A 78 33.51 -9.82 4.64
CA PHE A 78 33.03 -8.51 4.15
C PHE A 78 33.64 -8.17 2.78
N GLY A 79 32.83 -7.67 1.84
CA GLY A 79 33.29 -7.24 0.51
C GLY A 79 33.56 -8.36 -0.51
N TRP A 80 33.23 -9.61 -0.19
CA TRP A 80 33.41 -10.74 -1.11
C TRP A 80 32.13 -11.03 -1.88
N ASN A 81 32.27 -11.38 -3.16
CA ASN A 81 31.21 -12.03 -3.92
C ASN A 81 31.01 -13.46 -3.39
N LYS A 82 29.79 -13.80 -2.99
CA LYS A 82 29.48 -15.09 -2.37
C LYS A 82 28.31 -15.73 -3.08
N GLN A 83 28.40 -17.03 -3.28
CA GLN A 83 27.28 -17.86 -3.69
C GLN A 83 26.77 -18.62 -2.46
N PHE A 84 25.45 -18.70 -2.31
CA PHE A 84 24.83 -19.52 -1.28
C PHE A 84 23.54 -20.14 -1.83
N THR A 85 23.09 -21.19 -1.16
CA THR A 85 21.78 -21.82 -1.42
C THR A 85 21.00 -21.79 -0.11
N ILE A 86 19.79 -21.25 -0.17
CA ILE A 86 18.90 -21.16 1.00
C ILE A 86 17.69 -22.06 0.75
N SER A 87 17.28 -22.76 1.80
CA SER A 87 16.03 -23.49 1.86
C SER A 87 15.32 -23.07 3.14
N ILE A 88 14.10 -22.57 2.98
CA ILE A 88 13.32 -21.95 4.05
C ILE A 88 12.14 -22.86 4.40
N LYS A 89 11.77 -22.93 5.67
CA LYS A 89 10.53 -23.60 6.10
C LYS A 89 9.34 -22.74 5.66
N GLY A 90 8.27 -23.37 5.17
CA GLY A 90 7.02 -22.66 4.83
C GLY A 90 6.26 -22.19 6.09
N HIS A 91 6.83 -21.22 6.81
CA HIS A 91 6.30 -20.67 8.06
C HIS A 91 6.30 -19.12 8.02
N PRO A 92 5.27 -18.42 8.51
CA PRO A 92 5.20 -16.95 8.45
C PRO A 92 6.34 -16.20 9.15
N LEU A 93 6.98 -16.82 10.15
CA LEU A 93 8.15 -16.26 10.84
C LEU A 93 9.49 -16.61 10.18
N ALA A 94 9.50 -17.30 9.03
CA ALA A 94 10.73 -17.78 8.42
C ALA A 94 11.52 -16.66 7.70
N GLU A 95 10.84 -15.58 7.32
CA GLU A 95 11.42 -14.40 6.67
C GLU A 95 10.82 -13.14 7.29
N GLN A 96 11.67 -12.21 7.73
CA GLN A 96 11.24 -10.93 8.30
C GLN A 96 12.25 -9.83 7.98
N LEU A 97 11.75 -8.61 7.77
CA LEU A 97 12.55 -7.39 7.71
C LEU A 97 12.58 -6.72 9.08
N ARG A 98 13.72 -6.12 9.41
CA ARG A 98 13.93 -5.28 10.60
C ARG A 98 14.77 -4.06 10.22
N VAL A 99 14.36 -2.90 10.71
CA VAL A 99 15.07 -1.62 10.58
C VAL A 99 15.34 -1.13 12.00
N ILE A 100 16.60 -0.83 12.31
CA ILE A 100 17.03 -0.46 13.67
C ILE A 100 17.64 0.93 13.60
N LEU A 101 17.11 1.86 14.40
CA LEU A 101 17.54 3.27 14.35
C LEU A 101 18.33 3.71 15.60
N PRO A 102 19.19 4.74 15.46
CA PRO A 102 19.87 5.39 16.58
C PRO A 102 18.90 5.92 17.65
N LEU A 103 19.33 6.01 18.91
CA LEU A 103 18.52 6.65 19.96
C LEU A 103 18.34 8.14 19.65
N GLY A 104 17.10 8.57 19.41
CA GLY A 104 16.76 9.96 19.10
C GLY A 104 16.65 10.26 17.60
N ALA A 105 16.97 9.29 16.73
CA ALA A 105 16.44 9.30 15.38
C ALA A 105 14.97 8.87 15.49
N GLU A 106 14.05 9.81 15.31
CA GLU A 106 12.70 9.44 14.92
C GLU A 106 12.84 8.58 13.67
N GLU A 107 12.05 7.51 13.57
CA GLU A 107 11.82 6.89 12.28
C GLU A 107 11.53 8.04 11.30
N GLU A 108 12.39 8.23 10.28
CA GLU A 108 11.86 8.63 8.98
C GLU A 108 10.90 7.49 8.62
N LYS A 109 9.71 7.52 9.23
CA LYS A 109 8.54 6.88 8.72
C LYS A 109 8.30 7.63 7.42
N GLU A 110 8.97 7.19 6.36
CA GLU A 110 8.38 7.22 5.03
C GLU A 110 7.16 6.30 5.06
N GLU A 111 6.15 6.82 5.73
CA GLU A 111 4.72 6.57 5.71
C GLU A 111 4.22 7.28 6.97
N LYS A 112 3.84 8.55 6.82
CA LYS A 112 2.78 9.13 7.65
C LYS A 112 1.58 8.20 7.51
N VAL A 113 1.53 7.12 8.30
CA VAL A 113 0.32 6.33 8.49
C VAL A 113 -0.63 7.31 9.15
N SER A 114 -1.47 7.94 8.32
CA SER A 114 -2.22 9.09 8.81
C SER A 114 -3.13 8.65 9.95
N GLU A 115 -3.47 9.62 10.80
CA GLU A 115 -4.36 9.43 11.94
C GLU A 115 -5.65 8.70 11.55
N ALA A 116 -6.09 8.83 10.30
CA ALA A 116 -7.26 8.15 9.78
C ALA A 116 -7.12 6.63 9.63
N VAL A 117 -5.94 6.10 9.23
CA VAL A 117 -5.74 4.64 9.15
C VAL A 117 -5.69 4.02 10.54
N GLN A 118 -5.07 4.72 11.50
CA GLN A 118 -5.07 4.29 12.90
C GLN A 118 -6.46 4.37 13.54
N ALA A 119 -7.30 5.30 13.09
CA ALA A 119 -8.70 5.39 13.49
C ALA A 119 -9.57 4.31 12.83
N GLU A 120 -9.31 3.98 11.56
CA GLU A 120 -10.02 2.92 10.82
C GLU A 120 -9.77 1.53 11.42
N GLU A 121 -8.56 1.24 11.90
CA GLU A 121 -8.25 0.00 12.62
C GLU A 121 -9.03 -0.14 13.94
N LYS A 122 -9.46 0.97 14.55
CA LYS A 122 -10.23 0.98 15.81
C LYS A 122 -11.75 1.06 15.58
N LEU A 123 -12.20 1.18 14.34
CA LEU A 123 -13.62 1.34 13.99
C LEU A 123 -14.32 -0.02 13.91
N GLU A 124 -15.24 -0.27 14.84
CA GLU A 124 -16.16 -1.40 14.75
C GLU A 124 -17.20 -1.12 13.66
N SER A 125 -17.24 -1.96 12.61
CA SER A 125 -18.20 -1.82 11.52
C SER A 125 -19.53 -2.46 11.90
N SER A 126 -20.62 -1.68 11.89
CA SER A 126 -21.99 -2.18 12.08
C SER A 126 -22.67 -2.38 10.73
N TRP A 127 -23.38 -3.48 10.54
CA TRP A 127 -24.00 -3.83 9.27
C TRP A 127 -25.51 -3.94 9.39
N TYR A 128 -26.22 -3.28 8.48
CA TYR A 128 -27.67 -3.24 8.45
C TYR A 128 -28.20 -3.48 7.04
N ILE A 129 -29.41 -4.05 6.96
CA ILE A 129 -30.17 -4.21 5.73
C ILE A 129 -31.32 -3.21 5.74
N LEU A 130 -31.32 -2.27 4.79
CA LEU A 130 -32.41 -1.33 4.57
C LEU A 130 -33.43 -1.92 3.60
N GLN A 131 -34.66 -2.10 4.07
CA GLN A 131 -35.77 -2.65 3.31
C GLN A 131 -36.50 -1.55 2.51
N PRO A 132 -37.25 -1.90 1.45
CA PRO A 132 -37.97 -0.92 0.62
C PRO A 132 -39.05 -0.12 1.35
N ASP A 133 -39.56 -0.63 2.48
CA ASP A 133 -40.51 0.05 3.37
C ASP A 133 -39.84 1.04 4.33
N GLY A 134 -38.50 1.10 4.32
CA GLY A 134 -37.70 1.97 5.17
C GLY A 134 -37.27 1.34 6.50
N GLU A 135 -37.65 0.08 6.78
CA GLU A 135 -37.19 -0.62 7.96
C GLU A 135 -35.71 -1.02 7.84
N MET A 136 -34.96 -0.86 8.93
CA MET A 136 -33.54 -1.19 8.98
C MET A 136 -33.31 -2.27 10.04
N LEU A 137 -32.85 -3.43 9.60
CA LEU A 137 -32.56 -4.58 10.48
C LEU A 137 -31.07 -4.85 10.53
N SER A 138 -30.57 -5.33 11.68
CA SER A 138 -29.19 -5.82 11.76
C SER A 138 -29.00 -6.93 10.73
N ALA A 139 -27.84 -6.97 10.09
CA ALA A 139 -27.48 -8.04 9.17
C ALA A 139 -27.51 -9.44 9.81
N GLU A 140 -27.37 -9.53 11.13
CA GLU A 140 -27.45 -10.79 11.88
C GLU A 140 -28.91 -11.23 12.12
N GLU A 141 -29.83 -10.27 12.18
CA GLU A 141 -31.25 -10.49 12.48
C GLU A 141 -32.10 -10.61 11.20
N TYR A 142 -31.57 -10.15 10.06
CA TYR A 142 -32.28 -10.17 8.79
C TYR A 142 -32.46 -11.60 8.26
N ASP A 143 -33.70 -11.94 7.92
CA ASP A 143 -34.00 -13.19 7.24
C ASP A 143 -33.70 -13.11 5.74
N PHE A 144 -32.71 -13.88 5.31
CA PHE A 144 -32.29 -13.94 3.91
C PHE A 144 -33.05 -14.98 3.07
N GLU A 145 -34.11 -15.60 3.61
CA GLU A 145 -34.96 -16.51 2.85
C GLU A 145 -35.55 -15.80 1.60
N GLY A 146 -35.44 -16.42 0.43
CA GLY A 146 -35.80 -15.80 -0.86
C GLY A 146 -34.82 -14.75 -1.41
N HIS A 147 -33.83 -14.31 -0.62
CA HIS A 147 -32.88 -13.25 -0.97
C HIS A 147 -31.43 -13.75 -1.12
N GLU A 148 -31.22 -14.82 -1.89
CA GLU A 148 -29.90 -15.48 -1.97
C GLU A 148 -28.75 -14.61 -2.46
N ASN A 149 -29.02 -13.71 -3.41
CA ASN A 149 -28.00 -12.79 -3.93
C ASN A 149 -27.62 -11.74 -2.90
N LEU A 150 -28.60 -11.22 -2.16
CA LEU A 150 -28.35 -10.30 -1.06
C LEU A 150 -27.54 -10.97 0.04
N ARG A 151 -27.85 -12.23 0.38
CA ARG A 151 -27.07 -13.03 1.33
C ARG A 151 -25.61 -13.19 0.92
N LYS A 152 -25.36 -13.47 -0.37
CA LYS A 152 -24.00 -13.60 -0.91
C LYS A 152 -23.25 -12.27 -0.84
N PHE A 153 -23.91 -11.18 -1.22
CA PHE A 153 -23.36 -9.82 -1.17
C PHE A 153 -23.02 -9.41 0.27
N ALA A 154 -24.00 -9.52 1.19
CA ALA A 154 -23.84 -9.23 2.60
C ALA A 154 -22.67 -10.01 3.22
N LYS A 155 -22.62 -11.34 3.03
CA LYS A 155 -21.51 -12.17 3.54
C LYS A 155 -20.16 -11.79 2.94
N TYR A 156 -20.11 -11.44 1.66
CA TYR A 156 -18.89 -10.98 1.01
C TYR A 156 -18.36 -9.72 1.71
N GLU A 157 -19.21 -8.73 1.91
CA GLU A 157 -18.88 -7.47 2.59
C GLU A 157 -18.47 -7.69 4.06
N PHE A 158 -19.19 -8.53 4.82
CA PHE A 158 -18.88 -8.82 6.24
C PHE A 158 -17.54 -9.51 6.42
N SER A 159 -17.24 -10.46 5.54
CA SER A 159 -16.03 -11.28 5.66
C SER A 159 -14.76 -10.47 5.41
N LYS A 160 -14.85 -9.31 4.74
CA LYS A 160 -13.73 -8.49 4.25
C LYS A 160 -12.67 -9.31 3.47
N VAL A 161 -12.98 -10.53 3.03
CA VAL A 161 -12.04 -11.40 2.29
C VAL A 161 -12.02 -10.94 0.83
N ARG A 162 -11.14 -9.97 0.55
CA ARG A 162 -10.94 -9.42 -0.80
C ARG A 162 -9.96 -10.25 -1.65
N ALA A 163 -9.35 -11.27 -1.07
CA ALA A 163 -8.42 -12.15 -1.77
C ALA A 163 -9.16 -13.11 -2.72
N SER A 164 -8.97 -12.92 -4.03
CA SER A 164 -9.52 -13.85 -5.03
C SER A 164 -8.71 -15.15 -5.03
N ARG A 165 -9.32 -16.26 -4.60
CA ARG A 165 -8.68 -17.59 -4.59
C ARG A 165 -8.46 -18.17 -5.98
N GLN A 166 -9.26 -17.72 -6.95
CA GLN A 166 -9.19 -18.14 -8.35
C GLN A 166 -9.16 -16.89 -9.23
N MET A 167 -8.44 -16.96 -10.35
CA MET A 167 -8.45 -15.89 -11.33
C MET A 167 -9.88 -15.63 -11.82
N PRO A 168 -10.37 -14.38 -11.78
CA PRO A 168 -11.71 -14.07 -12.25
C PRO A 168 -11.92 -14.47 -13.72
N PRO A 169 -13.10 -15.00 -14.11
CA PRO A 169 -13.34 -15.48 -15.48
C PRO A 169 -13.16 -14.42 -16.57
N HIS A 170 -13.35 -13.14 -16.25
CA HIS A 170 -13.17 -12.06 -17.22
C HIS A 170 -11.72 -11.90 -17.68
N VAL A 171 -10.73 -12.26 -16.85
CA VAL A 171 -9.30 -12.10 -17.15
C VAL A 171 -8.85 -12.95 -18.36
N PRO A 172 -9.10 -14.28 -18.42
CA PRO A 172 -8.77 -15.06 -19.61
C PRO A 172 -9.63 -14.67 -20.82
N LEU A 173 -10.89 -14.22 -20.60
CA LEU A 173 -11.77 -13.79 -21.68
C LEU A 173 -11.29 -12.51 -22.36
N MET A 174 -10.93 -11.48 -21.60
CA MET A 174 -10.49 -10.20 -22.17
C MET A 174 -9.20 -10.36 -22.98
N LYS A 175 -8.29 -11.26 -22.54
CA LYS A 175 -7.08 -11.61 -23.30
C LYS A 175 -7.41 -12.39 -24.57
N ARG A 176 -8.18 -13.48 -24.44
CA ARG A 176 -8.54 -14.35 -25.59
C ARG A 176 -9.32 -13.60 -26.67
N LEU A 177 -10.14 -12.63 -26.28
CA LEU A 177 -10.94 -11.82 -27.20
C LEU A 177 -10.21 -10.58 -27.69
N GLU A 178 -8.95 -10.35 -27.28
CA GLU A 178 -8.16 -9.16 -27.61
C GLU A 178 -8.91 -7.87 -27.27
N ILE A 179 -9.50 -7.83 -26.06
CA ILE A 179 -10.15 -6.64 -25.51
C ILE A 179 -9.11 -5.83 -24.75
N ALA A 180 -8.45 -6.45 -23.77
CA ALA A 180 -7.43 -5.81 -22.95
C ALA A 180 -6.42 -6.85 -22.44
N ASP A 181 -5.22 -6.39 -22.08
CA ASP A 181 -4.20 -7.20 -21.40
C ASP A 181 -3.43 -6.34 -20.38
N TYR A 182 -2.66 -6.98 -19.53
CA TYR A 182 -1.73 -6.33 -18.62
C TYR A 182 -0.56 -5.73 -19.39
N GLU A 183 -0.03 -4.60 -18.90
CA GLU A 183 1.16 -3.93 -19.42
C GLU A 183 2.33 -4.09 -18.43
N PRO A 184 3.32 -4.99 -18.68
CA PRO A 184 4.48 -5.16 -17.81
C PRO A 184 5.33 -3.90 -17.63
N GLY A 185 5.26 -2.95 -18.57
CA GLY A 185 5.92 -1.65 -18.44
C GLY A 185 5.17 -0.64 -17.56
N SER A 186 4.03 -1.02 -16.97
CA SER A 186 3.19 -0.16 -16.13
C SER A 186 2.99 -0.78 -14.75
N ASP A 187 2.59 0.04 -13.78
CA ASP A 187 2.31 -0.42 -12.42
C ASP A 187 1.11 -1.41 -12.39
N PRO A 188 1.06 -2.40 -11.49
CA PRO A 188 -0.02 -3.36 -11.45
C PRO A 188 -1.40 -2.70 -11.32
N GLY A 189 -2.31 -3.07 -12.22
CA GLY A 189 -3.68 -2.52 -12.28
C GLY A 189 -3.92 -1.60 -13.49
N HIS A 190 -2.85 -1.13 -14.13
CA HIS A 190 -2.93 -0.39 -15.39
C HIS A 190 -2.95 -1.36 -16.57
N ILE A 191 -4.03 -1.33 -17.34
CA ILE A 191 -4.25 -2.26 -18.47
C ILE A 191 -4.12 -1.54 -19.81
N ARG A 192 -3.55 -2.24 -20.79
CA ARG A 192 -3.55 -1.80 -22.19
C ARG A 192 -4.81 -2.30 -22.90
N TRP A 193 -5.38 -1.44 -23.73
CA TRP A 193 -6.58 -1.73 -24.51
C TRP A 193 -6.22 -1.97 -25.96
N TYR A 194 -6.61 -3.13 -26.49
CA TYR A 194 -6.50 -3.43 -27.92
C TYR A 194 -7.61 -2.73 -28.72
N PRO A 195 -7.54 -2.67 -30.06
CA PRO A 195 -8.53 -1.96 -30.87
C PRO A 195 -9.99 -2.32 -30.56
N LYS A 196 -10.30 -3.61 -30.35
CA LYS A 196 -11.66 -4.05 -29.99
C LYS A 196 -12.09 -3.52 -28.63
N GLY A 197 -11.23 -3.61 -27.62
CA GLY A 197 -11.55 -3.11 -26.29
C GLY A 197 -11.60 -1.59 -26.23
N ARG A 198 -10.73 -0.89 -26.97
CA ARG A 198 -10.78 0.57 -27.08
C ARG A 198 -12.11 1.03 -27.70
N LEU A 199 -12.58 0.36 -28.75
CA LEU A 199 -13.89 0.62 -29.37
C LEU A 199 -15.02 0.40 -28.36
N ILE A 200 -15.04 -0.74 -27.66
CA ILE A 200 -16.05 -1.02 -26.65
C ILE A 200 -16.05 0.06 -25.56
N LYS A 201 -14.87 0.42 -25.04
CA LYS A 201 -14.71 1.47 -24.03
C LYS A 201 -15.23 2.81 -24.55
N SER A 202 -14.88 3.21 -25.77
CA SER A 202 -15.38 4.45 -26.39
C SER A 202 -16.90 4.50 -26.48
N LEU A 203 -17.53 3.41 -26.93
CA LEU A 203 -18.99 3.36 -27.07
C LEU A 203 -19.70 3.45 -25.71
N LEU A 204 -19.12 2.86 -24.66
CA LEU A 204 -19.62 2.99 -23.30
C LEU A 204 -19.45 4.41 -22.75
N GLU A 205 -18.28 5.03 -22.97
CA GLU A 205 -18.00 6.43 -22.61
C GLU A 205 -19.00 7.37 -23.28
N GLU A 206 -19.23 7.22 -24.58
CA GLU A 206 -20.17 8.02 -25.36
C GLU A 206 -21.62 7.84 -24.87
N TYR A 207 -22.02 6.59 -24.61
CA TYR A 207 -23.35 6.30 -24.10
C TYR A 207 -23.60 6.95 -22.71
N VAL A 208 -22.65 6.80 -21.78
CA VAL A 208 -22.75 7.40 -20.45
C VAL A 208 -22.78 8.92 -20.53
N THR A 209 -21.88 9.51 -21.32
CA THR A 209 -21.82 10.95 -21.59
C THR A 209 -23.16 11.47 -22.11
N SER A 210 -23.74 10.80 -23.10
CA SER A 210 -25.05 11.14 -23.66
C SER A 210 -26.15 11.12 -22.59
N LYS A 211 -26.20 10.07 -21.77
CA LYS A 211 -27.19 9.93 -20.69
C LYS A 211 -27.05 10.99 -19.61
N VAL A 212 -25.81 11.33 -19.23
CA VAL A 212 -25.55 12.33 -18.21
C VAL A 212 -25.87 13.74 -18.72
N LYS A 213 -25.60 14.03 -20.00
CA LYS A 213 -26.03 15.28 -20.67
C LYS A 213 -27.55 15.39 -20.78
N GLU A 214 -28.25 14.31 -21.15
CA GLU A 214 -29.73 14.27 -21.14
C GLU A 214 -30.30 14.59 -19.75
N TYR A 215 -29.57 14.22 -18.69
CA TYR A 215 -29.93 14.54 -17.30
C TYR A 215 -29.63 15.98 -16.87
N GLY A 216 -29.07 16.80 -17.78
CA GLY A 216 -28.79 18.22 -17.58
C GLY A 216 -27.45 18.50 -16.88
N ALA A 217 -26.51 17.56 -16.87
CA ALA A 217 -25.19 17.78 -16.32
C ALA A 217 -24.20 18.32 -17.35
N MET A 218 -23.26 19.13 -16.88
CA MET A 218 -22.22 19.76 -17.68
C MET A 218 -20.92 18.96 -17.57
N GLU A 219 -20.39 18.59 -18.73
CA GLU A 219 -19.09 17.92 -18.84
C GLU A 219 -17.97 18.92 -18.57
N VAL A 220 -17.03 18.54 -17.72
CA VAL A 220 -15.85 19.34 -17.37
C VAL A 220 -14.61 18.47 -17.42
N GLU A 221 -13.45 19.09 -17.64
CA GLU A 221 -12.15 18.41 -17.57
C GLU A 221 -11.29 19.17 -16.56
N THR A 222 -10.64 18.44 -15.66
CA THR A 222 -9.84 19.03 -14.59
C THR A 222 -8.43 18.41 -14.56
N PRO A 223 -7.42 19.12 -14.02
CA PRO A 223 -6.04 18.61 -13.97
C PRO A 223 -5.94 17.21 -13.35
N ILE A 224 -5.00 16.41 -13.84
CA ILE A 224 -4.77 15.04 -13.35
C ILE A 224 -3.85 15.00 -12.11
N MET A 225 -3.08 16.06 -11.87
CA MET A 225 -2.18 16.18 -10.71
C MET A 225 -2.46 17.47 -9.94
N TYR A 226 -2.32 17.41 -8.62
CA TYR A 226 -2.52 18.55 -7.71
C TYR A 226 -1.41 18.65 -6.68
N ASP A 227 -1.23 19.85 -6.13
CA ASP A 227 -0.24 20.20 -5.12
C ASP A 227 -0.64 19.67 -3.74
N PHE A 228 0.25 18.93 -3.07
CA PHE A 228 0.03 18.45 -1.70
C PHE A 228 -0.18 19.57 -0.69
N GLN A 229 0.40 20.74 -0.95
CA GLN A 229 0.34 21.89 -0.05
C GLN A 229 -0.93 22.73 -0.24
N HIS A 230 -1.80 22.38 -1.22
CA HIS A 230 -3.04 23.11 -1.40
C HIS A 230 -3.92 22.97 -0.14
N PRO A 231 -4.34 24.07 0.53
CA PRO A 231 -4.99 24.03 1.83
C PRO A 231 -6.22 23.10 1.90
N SER A 232 -7.10 23.17 0.88
CA SER A 232 -8.31 22.34 0.82
C SER A 232 -8.05 20.86 0.51
N LEU A 233 -6.90 20.53 -0.07
CA LEU A 233 -6.56 19.16 -0.47
C LEU A 233 -5.75 18.46 0.62
N ALA A 234 -4.82 19.16 1.27
CA ALA A 234 -3.98 18.64 2.34
C ALA A 234 -4.81 18.01 3.47
N GLU A 235 -5.89 18.67 3.90
CA GLU A 235 -6.77 18.12 4.95
C GLU A 235 -7.46 16.83 4.49
N TYR A 236 -7.90 16.76 3.24
CA TYR A 236 -8.54 15.57 2.69
C TYR A 236 -7.58 14.39 2.58
N LEU A 237 -6.36 14.63 2.08
CA LEU A 237 -5.32 13.62 1.96
C LEU A 237 -4.90 13.05 3.31
N ASN A 238 -4.86 13.90 4.35
CA ASN A 238 -4.61 13.46 5.72
C ASN A 238 -5.74 12.59 6.29
N ARG A 239 -6.97 12.69 5.77
CA ARG A 239 -8.09 11.82 6.20
C ARG A 239 -8.18 10.51 5.43
N PHE A 240 -7.58 10.43 4.26
CA PHE A 240 -7.58 9.24 3.42
C PHE A 240 -6.18 8.99 2.89
N PRO A 241 -5.27 8.45 3.73
CA PRO A 241 -3.94 8.09 3.28
C PRO A 241 -4.05 6.85 2.39
N ALA A 242 -4.35 7.09 1.13
CA ALA A 242 -4.25 6.10 0.08
C ALA A 242 -2.79 5.96 -0.34
N ARG A 243 -2.44 4.80 -0.92
CA ARG A 243 -1.25 4.69 -1.76
C ARG A 243 -1.40 5.64 -2.94
N GLN A 244 -0.61 6.71 -2.95
CA GLN A 244 -0.67 7.77 -3.95
C GLN A 244 0.57 7.71 -4.84
N TYR A 245 0.39 7.99 -6.13
CA TYR A 245 1.54 8.31 -6.98
C TYR A 245 1.93 9.76 -6.72
N VAL A 246 3.17 9.95 -6.29
CA VAL A 246 3.76 11.25 -6.03
C VAL A 246 4.75 11.57 -7.15
N VAL A 247 4.67 12.80 -7.66
CA VAL A 247 5.61 13.35 -8.63
C VAL A 247 6.25 14.57 -8.00
N GLU A 248 7.55 14.48 -7.78
CA GLU A 248 8.36 15.62 -7.32
C GLU A 248 8.69 16.52 -8.52
N SER A 249 8.23 17.76 -8.44
CA SER A 249 8.64 18.87 -9.30
C SER A 249 9.60 19.76 -8.52
N GLU A 250 10.40 20.60 -9.20
CA GLU A 250 11.48 21.39 -8.57
C GLU A 250 11.03 22.13 -7.29
N ASP A 251 9.86 22.77 -7.35
CA ASP A 251 9.33 23.57 -6.24
C ASP A 251 8.11 22.94 -5.55
N LYS A 252 7.63 21.78 -6.02
CA LYS A 252 6.32 21.24 -5.62
C LYS A 252 6.28 19.73 -5.58
N GLU A 253 5.61 19.22 -4.56
CA GLU A 253 5.20 17.82 -4.50
C GLU A 253 3.76 17.70 -5.04
N LEU A 254 3.59 16.92 -6.10
CA LEU A 254 2.30 16.72 -6.76
C LEU A 254 1.81 15.28 -6.55
N PHE A 255 0.51 15.08 -6.37
CA PHE A 255 -0.09 13.74 -6.41
C PHE A 255 -0.95 13.53 -7.64
N LEU A 256 -0.95 12.30 -8.17
CA LEU A 256 -1.94 11.87 -9.16
C LEU A 256 -3.31 11.75 -8.48
N ARG A 257 -4.32 12.45 -9.01
CA ARG A 257 -5.67 12.42 -8.45
C ARG A 257 -6.22 10.98 -8.46
N PHE A 258 -6.77 10.55 -7.33
CA PHE A 258 -7.54 9.29 -7.23
C PHE A 258 -9.05 9.51 -7.27
N SER A 259 -9.48 10.77 -7.37
CA SER A 259 -10.89 11.16 -7.46
C SER A 259 -11.03 12.43 -8.32
N ALA A 260 -12.08 12.50 -9.14
CA ALA A 260 -12.42 13.69 -9.92
C ALA A 260 -12.93 14.84 -9.03
N CYS A 261 -13.40 14.54 -7.81
CA CYS A 261 -14.00 15.52 -6.91
C CYS A 261 -13.06 16.67 -6.57
N PHE A 262 -11.73 16.43 -6.54
CA PHE A 262 -10.75 17.48 -6.27
C PHE A 262 -10.88 18.63 -7.26
N GLY A 263 -10.81 18.33 -8.55
CA GLY A 263 -10.94 19.35 -9.59
C GLY A 263 -12.34 19.91 -9.69
N GLN A 264 -13.37 19.07 -9.56
CA GLN A 264 -14.76 19.51 -9.65
C GLN A 264 -15.11 20.50 -8.52
N PHE A 265 -14.68 20.26 -7.29
CA PHE A 265 -14.93 21.19 -6.18
C PHE A 265 -14.16 22.50 -6.34
N LEU A 266 -12.90 22.45 -6.77
CA LEU A 266 -12.12 23.67 -7.02
C LEU A 266 -12.74 24.50 -8.16
N MET A 267 -13.16 23.85 -9.24
CA MET A 267 -13.83 24.52 -10.36
C MET A 267 -15.17 25.14 -9.96
N VAL A 268 -16.00 24.40 -9.21
CA VAL A 268 -17.31 24.89 -8.76
C VAL A 268 -17.16 25.98 -7.69
N HIS A 269 -16.11 25.93 -6.86
CA HIS A 269 -15.79 26.99 -5.89
C HIS A 269 -15.61 28.35 -6.57
N ASP A 270 -14.97 28.37 -7.75
CA ASP A 270 -14.71 29.61 -8.50
C ASP A 270 -15.91 30.05 -9.38
N ALA A 271 -16.92 29.18 -9.52
CA ALA A 271 -18.10 29.46 -10.33
C ALA A 271 -19.04 30.45 -9.65
N HIS A 272 -19.56 31.41 -10.43
CA HIS A 272 -20.57 32.36 -9.95
C HIS A 272 -21.97 31.83 -10.28
N PHE A 273 -22.67 31.28 -9.28
CA PHE A 273 -24.04 30.80 -9.41
C PHE A 273 -24.88 31.14 -8.18
N SER A 274 -26.19 31.04 -8.32
CA SER A 274 -27.16 31.29 -7.25
C SER A 274 -28.06 30.09 -7.04
N TYR A 275 -28.93 30.15 -6.02
CA TYR A 275 -29.96 29.13 -5.80
C TYR A 275 -30.85 28.87 -7.03
N LYS A 276 -30.98 29.85 -7.95
CA LYS A 276 -31.74 29.69 -9.20
C LYS A 276 -31.08 28.75 -10.20
N ASN A 277 -29.78 28.51 -10.06
CA ASN A 277 -29.02 27.59 -10.90
C ASN A 277 -28.99 26.17 -10.31
N MET A 278 -29.60 25.95 -9.14
CA MET A 278 -29.63 24.64 -8.49
C MET A 278 -30.78 23.78 -9.04
N PRO A 279 -30.58 22.46 -9.18
CA PRO A 279 -29.34 21.72 -8.88
C PRO A 279 -28.26 21.91 -9.95
N LEU A 280 -27.06 22.32 -9.51
CA LEU A 280 -25.86 22.35 -10.36
C LEU A 280 -25.32 20.92 -10.50
N LYS A 281 -25.10 20.48 -11.73
CA LYS A 281 -24.58 19.14 -12.03
C LYS A 281 -23.37 19.27 -12.93
N VAL A 282 -22.23 18.83 -12.43
CA VAL A 282 -20.98 18.71 -13.20
C VAL A 282 -20.53 17.26 -13.19
N TYR A 283 -19.92 16.80 -14.27
CA TYR A 283 -19.32 15.48 -14.36
C TYR A 283 -18.06 15.52 -15.21
N GLU A 284 -17.21 14.53 -14.99
CA GLU A 284 -15.97 14.28 -15.73
C GLU A 284 -15.86 12.77 -15.95
#